data_AF-A0A531JCC5-F1
#
_entry.id   AF-A0A531JCC5-F1
#
_cell.length_a   1.000
_cell.length_b   1.000
_cell.length_c   1.000
_cell.angle_alpha   90.00
_cell.angle_beta   90.00
_cell.angle_gamma   90.00
#
_symmetry.space_group_name_H-M   'P 1'
#
loop_
_entity.id
_entity.type
_entity.pdbx_description
1 polymer ?
#
loop_
_entity_poly.entity_id
_entity_poly.type
_entity_poly.pdbx_seq_one_letter_code
_entity_poly.pdbx_strand_id
1 'polypeptide(L)'
;NYQFSVLAAGRHQMPMISIAAAMGGNVRVGLEDSLYDGRQLAKSNADQVRRIRSVLDGLSLNVATPNEAREMLALKGGDQVAF
;
A
#
# COMPACT_ATOMS: atom_id res chain seq x y z
N ASN A 1 -11.41 -17.83 -5.56
CA ASN A 1 -10.49 -17.33 -4.51
C ASN A 1 -9.84 -16.05 -5.02
N TYR A 2 -9.98 -14.95 -4.28
CA TYR A 2 -9.51 -13.61 -4.66
C TYR A 2 -8.65 -13.02 -3.53
N GLN A 3 -7.85 -12.02 -3.88
CA GLN A 3 -7.21 -11.13 -2.91
C GLN A 3 -7.71 -9.71 -3.20
N PHE A 4 -7.84 -8.88 -2.17
CA PHE A 4 -8.27 -7.50 -2.34
C PHE A 4 -7.21 -6.50 -1.87
N SER A 5 -7.23 -5.33 -2.48
CA SER A 5 -6.43 -4.16 -2.10
C SER A 5 -7.35 -2.95 -2.07
N VAL A 6 -7.11 -2.01 -1.16
CA VAL A 6 -7.93 -0.80 -1.00
C VAL A 6 -7.11 0.45 -1.28
N LEU A 7 -7.74 1.39 -2.00
CA LEU A 7 -7.34 2.79 -2.10
C LEU A 7 -8.52 3.67 -1.67
N ALA A 8 -8.23 4.89 -1.24
CA ALA A 8 -9.26 5.89 -1.00
C ALA A 8 -8.74 7.30 -1.30
N ALA A 9 -9.62 8.16 -1.82
CA ALA A 9 -9.24 9.48 -2.30
C ALA A 9 -8.90 10.47 -1.18
N GLY A 10 -7.81 11.22 -1.35
CA GLY A 10 -7.42 12.34 -0.51
C GLY A 10 -7.27 11.98 0.97
N ARG A 11 -7.90 12.77 1.83
CA ARG A 11 -7.85 12.58 3.30
C ARG A 11 -8.33 11.21 3.79
N HIS A 12 -9.07 10.48 2.95
CA HIS A 12 -9.60 9.16 3.29
C HIS A 12 -8.57 8.03 3.06
N GLN A 13 -7.44 8.29 2.40
CA GLN A 13 -6.39 7.31 2.10
C GLN A 13 -5.98 6.52 3.35
N MET A 14 -5.43 7.20 4.36
CA MET A 14 -4.89 6.52 5.55
C MET A 14 -5.95 5.78 6.39
N PRO A 15 -7.12 6.37 6.73
CA PRO A 15 -8.15 5.65 7.48
C PRO A 15 -8.65 4.39 6.77
N MET A 16 -8.97 4.48 5.47
CA MET A 16 -9.60 3.37 4.74
C MET A 16 -8.64 2.21 4.52
N ILE A 17 -7.38 2.48 4.16
CA ILE A 17 -6.41 1.41 3.96
C ILE A 17 -5.96 0.77 5.28
N SER A 18 -6.01 1.51 6.40
CA SER A 18 -5.76 0.94 7.73
C SER A 18 -6.85 -0.06 8.13
N ILE A 19 -8.12 0.27 7.84
CA ILE A 19 -9.24 -0.67 8.02
C ILE A 19 -9.04 -1.89 7.12
N ALA A 20 -8.65 -1.70 5.85
CA ALA A 20 -8.37 -2.81 4.95
C ALA A 20 -7.28 -3.74 5.47
N ALA A 21 -6.17 -3.19 5.98
CA ALA A 21 -5.08 -3.98 6.56
C ALA A 21 -5.56 -4.79 7.78
N ALA A 22 -6.35 -4.18 8.67
CA ALA A 22 -6.91 -4.86 9.84
C ALA A 22 -7.89 -5.99 9.46
N MET A 23 -8.50 -5.92 8.27
CA MET A 23 -9.37 -6.97 7.71
C MET A 23 -8.59 -8.06 6.93
N GLY A 24 -7.26 -7.99 6.89
CA GLY A 24 -6.42 -8.92 6.13
C GLY A 24 -6.29 -8.59 4.64
N GLY A 25 -6.61 -7.36 4.24
CA GLY A 25 -6.45 -6.86 2.87
C GLY A 25 -5.10 -6.18 2.61
N ASN A 26 -4.82 -5.93 1.34
CA ASN A 26 -3.66 -5.14 0.91
C ASN A 26 -3.98 -3.64 0.88
N VAL A 27 -2.94 -2.81 0.88
CA VAL A 27 -3.05 -1.35 0.92
C VAL A 27 -2.43 -0.70 -0.31
N ARG A 28 -3.03 0.39 -0.78
CA ARG A 28 -2.47 1.25 -1.81
C ARG A 28 -2.37 2.69 -1.32
N VAL A 29 -1.20 3.28 -1.53
CA VAL A 29 -0.90 4.70 -1.29
C VAL A 29 -0.24 5.28 -2.53
N GLY A 30 -0.19 6.61 -2.60
CA GLY A 30 0.48 7.34 -3.66
C GLY A 30 -0.11 8.74 -3.86
N LEU A 31 0.72 9.62 -4.43
CA LEU A 31 0.33 10.98 -4.83
C LEU A 31 -0.78 10.98 -5.90
N GLU A 32 -0.96 9.86 -6.61
CA GLU A 32 -2.10 9.62 -7.50
C GLU A 32 -3.44 9.65 -6.73
N ASP A 33 -3.48 9.09 -5.53
CA ASP A 33 -4.71 8.92 -4.76
C ASP A 33 -4.91 10.08 -3.75
N SER A 34 -3.82 10.66 -3.24
CA SER A 34 -3.84 11.79 -2.30
C SER A 34 -2.57 12.64 -2.41
N LEU A 35 -2.72 13.96 -2.53
CA LEU A 35 -1.59 14.91 -2.48
C LEU A 35 -1.07 15.19 -1.06
N TYR A 36 -1.74 14.66 -0.02
CA TYR A 36 -1.47 15.02 1.38
C TYR A 36 -0.91 13.85 2.17
N ASP A 37 -0.02 14.16 3.10
CA ASP A 37 0.31 13.32 4.24
C ASP A 37 -0.23 13.99 5.53
N GLY A 38 -1.41 13.55 5.94
CA GLY A 38 -2.12 14.14 7.08
C GLY A 38 -2.70 15.50 6.69
N ARG A 39 -2.30 16.56 7.39
CA ARG A 39 -2.77 17.93 7.10
C ARG A 39 -1.82 18.72 6.20
N GLN A 40 -0.70 18.13 5.79
CA GLN A 40 0.33 18.79 4.98
C GLN A 40 0.44 18.11 3.61
N LEU A 41 0.92 18.83 2.60
CA LEU A 41 1.25 18.20 1.31
C LEU A 41 2.37 17.18 1.51
N ALA A 42 2.19 15.99 0.93
CA ALA A 42 3.25 14.99 0.91
C ALA A 42 4.37 15.49 0.00
N LYS A 43 5.63 15.37 0.46
CA LYS A 43 6.79 15.80 -0.34
C LYS A 43 7.18 14.73 -1.35
N SER A 44 6.84 13.47 -1.07
CA SER A 44 7.11 12.32 -1.93
C SER A 44 6.11 11.20 -1.71
N ASN A 45 5.98 10.29 -2.69
CA ASN A 45 5.28 9.02 -2.49
C ASN A 45 5.84 8.22 -1.30
N ALA A 46 7.16 8.31 -1.07
CA ALA A 46 7.82 7.60 0.03
C ALA A 46 7.35 8.06 1.42
N ASP A 47 6.86 9.29 1.56
CA ASP A 47 6.32 9.78 2.84
C ASP A 47 5.06 8.99 3.21
N GLN A 48 4.15 8.80 2.25
CA GLN A 48 2.94 8.01 2.44
C GLN A 48 3.26 6.52 2.65
N VAL A 49 4.24 5.97 1.93
CA VAL A 49 4.71 4.58 2.14
C VAL A 49 5.24 4.38 3.56
N ARG A 50 6.06 5.30 4.07
CA ARG A 50 6.59 5.21 5.44
C ARG A 50 5.47 5.30 6.47
N ARG A 51 4.50 6.19 6.25
CA ARG A 51 3.39 6.35 7.18
C ARG A 51 2.51 5.10 7.27
N ILE A 52 2.11 4.51 6.13
CA ILE A 52 1.31 3.29 6.18
C ILE A 52 2.11 2.13 6.79
N ARG A 53 3.42 2.03 6.50
CA ARG A 53 4.29 1.05 7.14
C ARG A 53 4.27 1.16 8.67
N SER A 54 4.36 2.37 9.24
CA SER A 54 4.28 2.55 10.70
C SER A 54 2.95 2.06 11.29
N VAL A 55 1.84 2.18 10.55
CA VAL A 55 0.55 1.62 10.98
C VAL A 55 0.57 0.09 10.93
N LEU A 56 1.10 -0.49 9.84
CA LEU A 56 1.22 -1.94 9.69
C LEU A 56 2.11 -2.56 10.79
N ASP A 57 3.25 -1.92 11.10
CA ASP A 57 4.14 -2.32 12.19
C ASP A 57 3.38 -2.30 13.54
N GLY A 58 2.57 -1.27 13.79
CA GLY A 58 1.71 -1.18 14.98
C GLY A 58 0.63 -2.26 15.08
N LEU A 59 0.21 -2.82 13.94
CA LEU A 59 -0.71 -3.97 13.85
C LEU A 59 0.03 -5.31 13.89
N SER A 60 1.36 -5.33 14.08
CA SER A 60 2.19 -6.54 14.00
C SER A 60 2.10 -7.25 12.64
N LEU A 61 1.91 -6.47 11.56
CA LEU A 61 1.87 -6.96 10.17
C LEU A 61 3.19 -6.64 9.46
N ASN A 62 3.61 -7.54 8.56
CA ASN A 62 4.81 -7.36 7.75
C ASN A 62 4.47 -6.91 6.32
N VAL A 63 5.34 -6.09 5.73
CA VAL A 63 5.24 -5.66 4.33
C VAL A 63 5.89 -6.69 3.43
N ALA A 64 5.15 -7.19 2.44
CA ALA A 64 5.69 -8.10 1.44
C ALA A 64 6.79 -7.44 0.59
N THR A 65 7.86 -8.18 0.36
CA THR A 65 8.86 -7.89 -0.66
C THR A 65 8.26 -8.03 -2.06
N PRO A 66 8.91 -7.44 -3.09
CA PRO A 66 8.46 -7.64 -4.47
C PRO A 66 8.42 -9.11 -4.91
N ASN A 67 9.28 -9.98 -4.38
CA ASN A 67 9.26 -11.40 -4.71
C ASN A 67 8.04 -12.10 -4.10
N GLU A 68 7.77 -11.88 -2.81
CA GLU A 68 6.58 -12.40 -2.13
C GLU A 68 5.30 -11.92 -2.83
N ALA A 69 5.23 -10.64 -3.21
CA ALA A 69 4.08 -10.11 -3.94
C ALA A 69 3.87 -10.80 -5.30
N ARG A 70 4.95 -11.16 -6.02
CA ARG A 70 4.84 -11.91 -7.28
C ARG A 70 4.33 -13.33 -7.04
N GLU A 71 4.80 -14.00 -5.99
CA GLU A 71 4.33 -15.34 -5.63
C GLU A 71 2.84 -15.31 -5.24
N MET A 72 2.45 -14.38 -4.37
CA MET A 72 1.06 -14.19 -3.94
C MET A 72 0.11 -13.95 -5.12
N LEU A 73 0.55 -13.19 -6.12
CA LEU A 73 -0.25 -12.79 -7.28
C LEU A 73 0.00 -13.65 -8.53
N ALA A 74 0.81 -14.71 -8.42
CA ALA A 74 1.21 -15.59 -9.53
C ALA A 74 1.74 -14.82 -10.76
N LEU A 75 2.63 -13.85 -10.54
CA LEU A 75 3.18 -13.01 -11.60
C LEU A 75 4.41 -13.65 -12.25
N LYS A 76 4.57 -13.41 -13.55
CA LYS A 76 5.61 -14.00 -14.42
C LYS A 76 7.08 -13.68 -14.09
N GLY A 77 7.38 -12.78 -13.15
CA GLY A 77 8.75 -12.32 -12.91
C GLY A 77 9.08 -10.99 -13.60
N GLY A 78 10.04 -10.25 -13.02
CA GLY A 78 10.43 -8.93 -13.51
C GLY A 78 11.34 -8.97 -14.74
N ASP A 79 11.99 -10.10 -15.00
CA ASP A 79 12.86 -10.40 -16.15
C ASP A 79 12.09 -10.84 -17.40
N GLN A 80 10.79 -11.16 -17.26
CA GLN A 80 9.92 -11.60 -18.36
C GLN A 80 9.06 -10.44 -18.90
N VAL A 81 9.53 -9.20 -18.81
CA VAL A 81 8.88 -7.99 -19.33
C VAL A 81 9.68 -7.41 -20.51
N ALA A 82 9.03 -6.64 -21.37
CA ALA A 82 9.62 -6.12 -22.62
C ALA A 82 9.92 -4.61 -22.53
N PHE A 83 10.61 -4.18 -21.46
CA PHE A 83 11.08 -2.81 -21.24
C PHE A 83 12.34 -2.81 -20.37
#